data_AF-G9NG22-F1
#
_entry.id   AF-G9NG22-F1
#
_cell.length_a   1.000
_cell.length_b   1.000
_cell.length_c   1.000
_cell.angle_alpha   90.00
_cell.angle_beta   90.00
_cell.angle_gamma   90.00
#
_symmetry.space_group_name_H-M   'P 1'
#
loop_
_entity.id
_entity.type
_entity.pdbx_description
1 polymer ?
#
loop_
_entity_poly.entity_id
_entity_poly.type
_entity_poly.pdbx_seq_one_letter_code
_entity_poly.pdbx_strand_id
1 'polypeptide(L)'
;MSVAPPSQGLGSNFNYFLADGGNAITGLNVEITFAEPLISTENGFGFQLNGYAQELAGAPSTTPNWQQYVVFSQPGDKTLYGIIDNWSGTVPAGTYAQIINDESTITTLPKANQIPAGAVINIVPTFSSSNVITGITYIYTPPGGQAVSSSVTLTSLDVYDSNKRITSAYESPISALTLNIVGDYNGNDGVFSSGSGTIVYTAAQPLTVLTNEPSYTAFQDGTGETANTVYGKLPASNSKTITQTWGIDTSGRPNVGPAVGVKLPLPPSAKKIQQDQ
;
A
#
# COMPACT_ATOMS: atom_id res chain seq x y z
N MET A 1 -9.52 24.48 5.93
CA MET A 1 -9.94 23.68 7.11
C MET A 1 -9.48 22.25 6.90
N SER A 2 -9.04 21.55 7.96
CA SER A 2 -8.64 20.14 7.90
C SER A 2 -9.73 19.23 8.44
N VAL A 3 -9.81 17.99 7.96
CA VAL A 3 -10.69 16.95 8.53
C VAL A 3 -10.19 16.58 9.94
N ALA A 4 -11.10 16.25 10.85
CA ALA A 4 -10.72 15.69 12.14
C ALA A 4 -10.00 14.33 11.93
N PRO A 5 -9.01 13.96 12.76
CA PRO A 5 -8.43 12.62 12.70
C PRO A 5 -9.49 11.51 12.89
N PRO A 6 -9.30 10.31 12.32
CA PRO A 6 -10.01 9.11 12.73
C PRO A 6 -9.93 8.91 14.26
N SER A 7 -10.90 8.21 14.85
CA SER A 7 -10.93 7.97 16.30
C SER A 7 -9.70 7.22 16.83
N GLN A 8 -9.09 6.41 15.98
CA GLN A 8 -7.89 5.62 16.23
C GLN A 8 -6.59 6.45 16.09
N GLY A 9 -6.68 7.68 15.56
CA GLY A 9 -5.55 8.57 15.35
C GLY A 9 -5.01 8.54 13.91
N LEU A 10 -3.82 9.14 13.74
CA LEU A 10 -3.10 9.25 12.48
C LEU A 10 -1.66 8.79 12.69
N GLY A 11 -1.45 7.48 12.59
CA GLY A 11 -0.13 6.88 12.72
C GLY A 11 -0.19 5.38 12.51
N SER A 12 0.97 4.76 12.31
CA SER A 12 1.08 3.31 12.09
C SER A 12 0.25 2.87 10.87
N ASN A 13 -0.54 1.81 11.02
CA ASN A 13 -1.55 1.34 10.07
C ASN A 13 -2.87 2.12 10.09
N PHE A 14 -2.97 3.24 10.81
CA PHE A 14 -4.17 4.08 10.83
C PHE A 14 -3.95 5.39 10.08
N ASN A 15 -4.72 5.57 9.01
CA ASN A 15 -4.72 6.78 8.20
C ASN A 15 -6.14 7.07 7.70
N TYR A 16 -6.32 8.19 6.99
CA TYR A 16 -7.57 8.51 6.31
C TYR A 16 -7.85 7.55 5.16
N PHE A 17 -9.13 7.38 4.86
CA PHE A 17 -9.56 6.86 3.57
C PHE A 17 -9.71 8.00 2.57
N LEU A 18 -9.23 7.80 1.34
CA LEU A 18 -9.51 8.65 0.20
C LEU A 18 -10.46 7.92 -0.74
N ALA A 19 -11.59 8.53 -1.07
CA ALA A 19 -12.63 7.87 -1.85
C ALA A 19 -13.37 8.82 -2.80
N ASP A 20 -14.05 8.26 -3.79
CA ASP A 20 -14.92 9.01 -4.72
C ASP A 20 -16.39 8.58 -4.63
N GLY A 21 -16.93 8.51 -3.42
CA GLY A 21 -18.37 8.30 -3.21
C GLY A 21 -18.92 7.00 -3.78
N GLY A 22 -18.10 5.95 -3.88
CA GLY A 22 -18.45 4.66 -4.45
C GLY A 22 -18.14 4.51 -5.95
N ASN A 23 -17.69 5.57 -6.62
CA ASN A 23 -17.21 5.49 -8.00
C ASN A 23 -15.80 4.90 -8.06
N ALA A 24 -15.46 4.33 -9.22
CA ALA A 24 -14.11 3.83 -9.49
C ALA A 24 -13.08 4.97 -9.52
N ILE A 25 -12.00 4.81 -8.75
CA ILE A 25 -10.84 5.70 -8.76
C ILE A 25 -9.94 5.32 -9.92
N THR A 26 -9.59 6.28 -10.77
CA THR A 26 -8.67 6.07 -11.91
C THR A 26 -7.57 7.13 -11.97
N GLY A 27 -6.55 6.88 -12.79
CA GLY A 27 -5.43 7.81 -12.99
C GLY A 27 -4.63 8.06 -11.71
N LEU A 28 -4.61 7.07 -10.81
CA LEU A 28 -3.97 7.17 -9.51
C LEU A 28 -2.44 7.20 -9.63
N ASN A 29 -1.81 8.16 -8.96
CA ASN A 29 -0.38 8.16 -8.64
C ASN A 29 -0.23 8.53 -7.16
N VAL A 30 0.42 7.65 -6.40
CA VAL A 30 0.81 7.94 -5.02
C VAL A 30 2.30 8.18 -4.98
N GLU A 31 2.69 9.42 -4.74
CA GLU A 31 4.08 9.86 -4.60
C GLU A 31 4.44 10.00 -3.13
N ILE A 32 5.57 9.43 -2.72
CA ILE A 32 6.10 9.49 -1.37
C ILE A 32 7.47 10.14 -1.44
N THR A 33 7.63 11.28 -0.78
CA THR A 33 8.89 12.02 -0.71
C THR A 33 9.50 11.88 0.67
N PHE A 34 10.83 12.02 0.71
CA PHE A 34 11.64 11.88 1.92
C PHE A 34 12.40 13.19 2.16
N ALA A 35 11.93 14.03 3.08
CA ALA A 35 12.64 15.24 3.51
C ALA A 35 13.85 14.89 4.40
N GLU A 36 13.71 13.87 5.24
CA GLU A 36 14.76 13.26 6.03
C GLU A 36 14.94 11.78 5.61
N PRO A 37 16.13 11.18 5.82
CA PRO A 37 16.29 9.77 5.51
C PRO A 37 15.36 8.92 6.39
N LEU A 38 14.62 8.00 5.79
CA LEU A 38 13.92 6.96 6.56
C LEU A 38 14.96 5.92 6.97
N ILE A 39 15.12 5.69 8.28
CA ILE A 39 16.08 4.72 8.82
C ILE A 39 15.33 3.71 9.68
N SER A 40 15.26 2.47 9.21
CA SER A 40 14.74 1.33 9.97
C SER A 40 15.81 0.79 10.92
N THR A 41 15.45 0.63 12.19
CA THR A 41 16.26 -0.05 13.20
C THR A 41 15.78 -1.49 13.42
N GLU A 42 14.52 -1.79 13.11
CA GLU A 42 13.93 -3.13 13.22
C GLU A 42 12.90 -3.34 12.10
N ASN A 43 12.86 -4.57 11.57
CA ASN A 43 11.83 -5.06 10.65
C ASN A 43 11.64 -4.29 9.32
N GLY A 44 12.74 -3.73 8.77
CA GLY A 44 12.74 -3.17 7.43
C GLY A 44 11.77 -2.01 7.29
N PHE A 45 11.19 -1.82 6.11
CA PHE A 45 10.14 -0.83 5.86
C PHE A 45 9.23 -1.28 4.72
N GLY A 46 7.97 -0.87 4.78
CA GLY A 46 6.96 -1.08 3.76
C GLY A 46 6.10 0.17 3.55
N PHE A 47 5.79 0.47 2.30
CA PHE A 47 4.87 1.52 1.86
C PHE A 47 3.69 0.84 1.19
N GLN A 48 2.59 0.71 1.92
CA GLN A 48 1.46 -0.13 1.54
C GLN A 48 0.31 0.73 1.01
N LEU A 49 0.10 0.71 -0.31
CA LEU A 49 -1.11 1.26 -0.92
C LEU A 49 -2.20 0.21 -0.86
N ASN A 50 -3.19 0.44 0.00
CA ASN A 50 -4.33 -0.43 0.21
C ASN A 50 -5.51 0.08 -0.62
N GLY A 51 -5.87 -0.64 -1.68
CA GLY A 51 -7.02 -0.36 -2.52
C GLY A 51 -8.24 -1.20 -2.12
N TYR A 52 -9.36 -0.55 -1.89
CA TYR A 52 -10.61 -1.20 -1.47
C TYR A 52 -11.57 -1.21 -2.65
N ALA A 53 -11.98 -2.42 -3.06
CA ALA A 53 -12.88 -2.57 -4.18
C ALA A 53 -14.29 -2.09 -3.84
N GLN A 54 -15.01 -1.70 -4.88
CA GLN A 54 -16.44 -1.44 -4.78
C GLN A 54 -17.20 -2.72 -4.44
N GLU A 55 -18.20 -2.63 -3.56
CA GLU A 55 -19.16 -3.70 -3.39
C GLU A 55 -20.08 -3.78 -4.63
N LEU A 56 -19.86 -4.81 -5.44
CA LEU A 56 -20.62 -5.06 -6.67
C LEU A 56 -21.51 -6.30 -6.50
N ALA A 57 -22.82 -6.08 -6.54
CA ALA A 57 -23.80 -7.17 -6.47
C ALA A 57 -23.59 -8.17 -7.62
N GLY A 58 -23.38 -9.44 -7.28
CA GLY A 58 -23.15 -10.49 -8.26
C GLY A 58 -21.74 -10.54 -8.84
N ALA A 59 -20.78 -9.82 -8.26
CA ALA A 59 -19.37 -9.97 -8.62
C ALA A 59 -18.93 -11.44 -8.45
N PRO A 60 -18.17 -12.00 -9.41
CA PRO A 60 -17.56 -13.31 -9.26
C PRO A 60 -16.75 -13.39 -7.96
N SER A 61 -16.74 -14.55 -7.30
CA SER A 61 -15.92 -14.78 -6.10
C SER A 61 -14.41 -14.63 -6.33
N THR A 62 -13.98 -14.60 -7.60
CA THR A 62 -12.61 -14.33 -8.04
C THR A 62 -12.25 -12.85 -8.06
N THR A 63 -13.23 -11.95 -7.95
CA THR A 63 -13.01 -10.50 -7.99
C THR A 63 -12.31 -10.06 -6.71
N PRO A 64 -11.13 -9.42 -6.79
CA PRO A 64 -10.50 -8.89 -5.60
C PRO A 64 -11.39 -7.88 -4.90
N ASN A 65 -11.55 -8.03 -3.58
CA ASN A 65 -12.19 -7.03 -2.72
C ASN A 65 -11.18 -6.11 -2.04
N TRP A 66 -9.93 -6.55 -1.94
CA TRP A 66 -8.80 -5.79 -1.41
C TRP A 66 -7.57 -5.99 -2.30
N GLN A 67 -6.92 -4.89 -2.68
CA GLN A 67 -5.84 -4.83 -3.66
C GLN A 67 -4.68 -4.04 -3.06
N GLN A 68 -3.63 -4.73 -2.61
CA GLN A 68 -2.45 -4.13 -2.02
C GLN A 68 -1.32 -4.00 -3.06
N TYR A 69 -0.75 -2.80 -3.12
CA TYR A 69 0.46 -2.53 -3.90
C TYR A 69 1.52 -1.96 -2.95
N VAL A 70 2.58 -2.71 -2.75
CA VAL A 70 3.57 -2.39 -1.70
C VAL A 70 4.93 -2.13 -2.31
N VAL A 71 5.64 -1.16 -1.77
CA VAL A 71 7.10 -1.03 -1.96
C VAL A 71 7.76 -1.35 -0.62
N PHE A 72 8.74 -2.26 -0.58
CA PHE A 72 9.36 -2.67 0.69
C PHE A 72 10.82 -3.09 0.55
N SER A 73 11.50 -3.18 1.69
CA SER A 73 12.83 -3.80 1.84
C SER A 73 12.89 -4.54 3.18
N GLN A 74 13.50 -5.72 3.17
CA GLN A 74 13.73 -6.53 4.37
C GLN A 74 14.86 -5.97 5.24
N PRO A 75 14.94 -6.31 6.53
CA PRO A 75 16.08 -6.01 7.39
C PRO A 75 17.41 -6.49 6.79
N GLY A 76 18.37 -5.58 6.65
CA GLY A 76 19.71 -5.88 6.15
C GLY A 76 19.80 -6.04 4.63
N ASP A 77 18.68 -6.12 3.91
CA ASP A 77 18.67 -6.12 2.44
C ASP A 77 18.86 -4.70 1.90
N LYS A 78 19.46 -4.61 0.71
CA LYS A 78 19.55 -3.39 -0.09
C LYS A 78 18.55 -3.38 -1.23
N THR A 79 17.87 -4.48 -1.50
CA THR A 79 16.94 -4.57 -2.63
C THR A 79 15.62 -3.91 -2.26
N LEU A 80 15.17 -3.01 -3.13
CA LEU A 80 13.83 -2.43 -3.05
C LEU A 80 12.92 -3.23 -3.98
N TYR A 81 11.86 -3.79 -3.42
CA TYR A 81 10.91 -4.62 -4.14
C TYR A 81 9.56 -3.91 -4.29
N GLY A 82 8.83 -4.29 -5.34
CA GLY A 82 7.41 -4.01 -5.50
C GLY A 82 6.61 -5.30 -5.36
N ILE A 83 5.55 -5.29 -4.55
CA ILE A 83 4.64 -6.42 -4.32
C ILE A 83 3.25 -6.08 -4.82
N ILE A 84 2.66 -7.01 -5.56
CA ILE A 84 1.22 -7.06 -5.82
C ILE A 84 0.63 -8.14 -4.92
N ASP A 85 -0.29 -7.73 -4.07
CA ASP A 85 -1.02 -8.64 -3.20
C ASP A 85 -2.52 -8.38 -3.27
N ASN A 86 -3.23 -9.21 -4.04
CA ASN A 86 -4.66 -9.06 -4.22
C ASN A 86 -5.39 -10.19 -3.50
N TRP A 87 -6.46 -9.84 -2.79
CA TRP A 87 -7.26 -10.76 -2.00
C TRP A 87 -8.71 -10.75 -2.48
N SER A 88 -9.32 -11.93 -2.49
CA SER A 88 -10.77 -12.10 -2.46
C SER A 88 -11.21 -12.38 -1.02
N GLY A 89 -12.46 -12.10 -0.72
CA GLY A 89 -13.09 -12.48 0.54
C GLY A 89 -14.52 -11.96 0.58
N THR A 90 -15.30 -12.44 1.53
CA THR A 90 -16.63 -11.89 1.81
C THR A 90 -16.70 -11.46 3.27
N VAL A 91 -17.63 -10.57 3.60
CA VAL A 91 -18.13 -10.50 4.98
C VAL A 91 -18.88 -11.83 5.23
N PRO A 92 -18.57 -12.59 6.31
CA PRO A 92 -17.78 -12.21 7.48
C PRO A 92 -16.27 -12.46 7.36
N ALA A 93 -15.52 -11.73 8.19
CA ALA A 93 -14.07 -11.86 8.37
C ALA A 93 -13.61 -13.32 8.52
N GLY A 94 -12.44 -13.65 7.98
CA GLY A 94 -11.88 -15.02 7.99
C GLY A 94 -12.15 -15.85 6.73
N THR A 95 -12.82 -15.29 5.72
CA THR A 95 -13.06 -15.95 4.42
C THR A 95 -12.15 -15.43 3.29
N TYR A 96 -11.07 -14.73 3.65
CA TYR A 96 -10.14 -14.16 2.67
C TYR A 96 -9.28 -15.25 2.02
N ALA A 97 -9.15 -15.16 0.69
CA ALA A 97 -8.31 -15.99 -0.13
C ALA A 97 -7.42 -15.11 -1.01
N GLN A 98 -6.11 -15.32 -0.90
CA GLN A 98 -5.13 -14.61 -1.72
C GLN A 98 -5.27 -15.04 -3.19
N ILE A 99 -5.34 -14.06 -4.08
CA ILE A 99 -5.47 -14.23 -5.53
C ILE A 99 -4.12 -14.04 -6.21
N ILE A 100 -3.37 -13.00 -5.83
CA ILE A 100 -2.05 -12.67 -6.39
C ILE A 100 -1.09 -12.47 -5.23
N ASN A 101 0.13 -13.02 -5.36
CA ASN A 101 1.27 -12.72 -4.51
C ASN A 101 2.51 -12.68 -5.42
N ASP A 102 2.79 -11.51 -5.98
CA ASP A 102 3.88 -11.35 -6.93
C ASP A 102 4.88 -10.32 -6.44
N GLU A 103 6.16 -10.61 -6.69
CA GLU A 103 7.28 -9.78 -6.29
C GLU A 103 8.15 -9.43 -7.49
N SER A 104 8.45 -8.15 -7.63
CA SER A 104 9.38 -7.64 -8.63
C SER A 104 10.48 -6.80 -7.98
N THR A 105 11.70 -6.92 -8.49
CA THR A 105 12.80 -6.03 -8.07
C THR A 105 12.66 -4.67 -8.75
N ILE A 106 12.66 -3.59 -7.97
CA ILE A 106 12.68 -2.22 -8.50
C ILE A 106 14.13 -1.79 -8.72
N THR A 107 14.97 -1.90 -7.68
CA THR A 107 16.36 -1.44 -7.70
C THR A 107 17.15 -1.96 -6.50
N THR A 108 18.46 -1.68 -6.48
CA THR A 108 19.32 -1.80 -5.29
C THR A 108 19.59 -0.42 -4.68
N LEU A 109 19.31 -0.27 -3.39
CA LEU A 109 19.58 0.90 -2.57
C LEU A 109 21.08 1.02 -2.23
N PRO A 110 21.59 2.24 -2.00
CA PRO A 110 22.99 2.45 -1.62
C PRO A 110 23.31 1.88 -0.22
N LYS A 111 22.33 1.87 0.69
CA LYS A 111 22.45 1.38 2.06
C LYS A 111 21.25 0.51 2.41
N ALA A 112 21.50 -0.54 3.18
CA ALA A 112 20.43 -1.36 3.74
C ALA A 112 19.67 -0.57 4.81
N ASN A 113 18.41 -0.95 5.06
CA ASN A 113 17.54 -0.33 6.08
C ASN A 113 17.32 1.18 5.93
N GLN A 114 17.58 1.75 4.75
CA GLN A 114 17.53 3.19 4.56
C GLN A 114 16.98 3.61 3.19
N ILE A 115 16.00 4.52 3.21
CA ILE A 115 15.69 5.38 2.06
C ILE A 115 16.36 6.75 2.28
N PRO A 116 17.22 7.25 1.37
CA PRO A 116 17.92 8.50 1.57
C PRO A 116 16.98 9.72 1.42
N ALA A 117 17.29 10.80 2.12
CA ALA A 117 16.61 12.09 1.93
C ALA A 117 16.74 12.57 0.48
N GLY A 118 15.68 13.18 -0.03
CA GLY A 118 15.55 13.64 -1.42
C GLY A 118 15.16 12.52 -2.40
N ALA A 119 14.99 11.28 -1.95
CA ALA A 119 14.42 10.23 -2.78
C ALA A 119 12.92 10.43 -2.97
N VAL A 120 12.39 9.78 -4.00
CA VAL A 120 10.94 9.72 -4.28
C VAL A 120 10.57 8.28 -4.65
N ILE A 121 9.44 7.81 -4.12
CA ILE A 121 8.81 6.55 -4.51
C ILE A 121 7.45 6.89 -5.13
N ASN A 122 7.12 6.29 -6.28
CA ASN A 122 5.78 6.35 -6.85
C ASN A 122 5.18 4.94 -6.98
N ILE A 123 3.91 4.81 -6.63
CA ILE A 123 3.09 3.62 -6.87
C ILE A 123 1.97 4.04 -7.84
N VAL A 124 2.00 3.50 -9.06
CA VAL A 124 1.18 3.98 -10.19
C VAL A 124 0.37 2.83 -10.79
N PRO A 125 -0.88 2.60 -10.34
CA PRO A 125 -1.75 1.60 -10.95
C PRO A 125 -2.10 1.98 -12.39
N THR A 126 -2.14 0.97 -13.26
CA THR A 126 -2.60 1.08 -14.64
C THR A 126 -4.05 0.66 -14.72
N PHE A 127 -4.88 1.46 -15.37
CA PHE A 127 -6.32 1.25 -15.46
C PHE A 127 -6.73 0.91 -16.90
N SER A 128 -7.68 -0.01 -17.07
CA SER A 128 -8.33 -0.26 -18.36
C SER A 128 -9.39 0.80 -18.67
N SER A 129 -9.97 0.74 -19.87
CA SER A 129 -11.15 1.53 -20.26
C SER A 129 -12.39 1.21 -19.42
N SER A 130 -12.40 0.08 -18.69
CA SER A 130 -13.47 -0.30 -17.77
C SER A 130 -13.18 0.13 -16.33
N ASN A 131 -12.17 0.99 -16.12
CA ASN A 131 -11.78 1.55 -14.82
C ASN A 131 -11.31 0.51 -13.77
N VAL A 132 -10.93 -0.68 -14.20
CA VAL A 132 -10.31 -1.70 -13.33
C VAL A 132 -8.79 -1.63 -13.41
N ILE A 133 -8.10 -1.98 -12.33
CA ILE A 133 -6.63 -2.06 -12.33
C ILE A 133 -6.19 -3.28 -13.12
N THR A 134 -5.32 -3.10 -14.10
CA THR A 134 -4.77 -4.16 -14.97
C THR A 134 -3.27 -4.32 -14.84
N GLY A 135 -2.62 -3.46 -14.05
CA GLY A 135 -1.19 -3.51 -13.81
C GLY A 135 -0.74 -2.45 -12.83
N ILE A 136 0.54 -2.45 -12.51
CA ILE A 136 1.16 -1.53 -11.58
C ILE A 136 2.53 -1.15 -12.10
N THR A 137 2.93 0.11 -11.87
CA THR A 137 4.31 0.54 -12.04
C THR A 137 4.81 1.11 -10.72
N TYR A 138 5.91 0.55 -10.22
CA TYR A 138 6.65 1.09 -9.09
C TYR A 138 7.84 1.88 -9.62
N ILE A 139 8.05 3.09 -9.12
CA ILE A 139 9.13 3.96 -9.55
C ILE A 139 9.92 4.38 -8.31
N TYR A 140 11.25 4.30 -8.40
CA TYR A 140 12.15 4.88 -7.41
C TYR A 140 13.05 5.91 -8.10
N THR A 141 13.05 7.12 -7.55
CA THR A 141 13.97 8.19 -7.98
C THR A 141 14.97 8.45 -6.86
N PRO A 142 16.26 8.12 -7.04
CA PRO A 142 17.28 8.45 -6.05
C PRO A 142 17.51 9.96 -5.99
N PRO A 143 18.05 10.49 -4.87
CA PRO A 143 18.31 11.92 -4.72
C PRO A 143 19.26 12.42 -5.81
N GLY A 144 18.78 13.35 -6.65
CA GLY A 144 19.55 13.94 -7.75
C GLY A 144 19.90 12.98 -8.89
N GLY A 145 19.36 11.76 -8.90
CA GLY A 145 19.61 10.77 -9.95
C GLY A 145 18.40 10.52 -10.85
N GLN A 146 18.54 9.60 -11.80
CA GLN A 146 17.46 9.22 -12.71
C GLN A 146 16.55 8.17 -12.10
N ALA A 147 15.26 8.27 -12.41
CA ALA A 147 14.25 7.31 -12.00
C ALA A 147 14.51 5.92 -12.61
N VAL A 148 14.23 4.88 -11.82
CA VAL A 148 14.17 3.48 -12.24
C VAL A 148 12.80 2.92 -11.91
N SER A 149 12.32 1.97 -12.69
CA SER A 149 10.96 1.45 -12.55
C SER A 149 10.84 -0.04 -12.81
N SER A 150 9.88 -0.67 -12.13
CA SER A 150 9.39 -2.02 -12.42
C SER A 150 7.90 -1.94 -12.76
N SER A 151 7.49 -2.55 -13.86
CA SER A 151 6.10 -2.58 -14.32
C SER A 151 5.63 -4.01 -14.48
N VAL A 152 4.45 -4.32 -13.95
CA VAL A 152 3.84 -5.65 -13.99
C VAL A 152 2.41 -5.53 -14.49
N THR A 153 2.03 -6.38 -15.44
CA THR A 153 0.65 -6.50 -15.93
C THR A 153 -0.02 -7.66 -15.21
N LEU A 154 -1.22 -7.50 -14.66
CA LEU A 154 -1.85 -8.56 -13.85
C LEU A 154 -2.05 -9.84 -14.67
N THR A 155 -2.48 -9.72 -15.92
CA THR A 155 -2.61 -10.87 -16.83
C THR A 155 -1.28 -11.49 -17.26
N SER A 156 -0.11 -11.04 -16.79
CA SER A 156 1.15 -11.79 -16.92
C SER A 156 1.40 -12.78 -15.77
N LEU A 157 0.60 -12.71 -14.70
CA LEU A 157 0.80 -13.46 -13.47
C LEU A 157 -0.07 -14.74 -13.38
N ASP A 158 0.34 -15.65 -12.55
CA ASP A 158 -0.47 -16.80 -12.15
C ASP A 158 -1.35 -16.45 -10.94
N VAL A 159 -2.52 -17.10 -10.87
CA VAL A 159 -3.31 -17.16 -9.65
C VAL A 159 -2.45 -17.81 -8.58
N TYR A 160 -2.41 -17.21 -7.41
CA TYR A 160 -1.64 -17.65 -6.26
C TYR A 160 -1.86 -19.15 -5.96
N ASP A 161 -0.78 -19.86 -5.68
CA ASP A 161 -0.74 -21.32 -5.47
C ASP A 161 -1.43 -22.14 -6.58
N SER A 162 -1.38 -21.64 -7.82
CA SER A 162 -1.97 -22.29 -8.99
C SER A 162 -1.09 -22.13 -10.25
N ASN A 163 -1.38 -22.94 -11.28
CA ASN A 163 -0.81 -22.79 -12.63
C ASN A 163 -1.81 -22.12 -13.60
N LYS A 164 -2.87 -21.50 -13.06
CA LYS A 164 -3.88 -20.80 -13.84
C LYS A 164 -3.47 -19.35 -13.99
N ARG A 165 -3.63 -18.79 -15.17
CA ARG A 165 -3.32 -17.38 -15.42
C ARG A 165 -4.40 -16.46 -14.88
N ILE A 166 -3.97 -15.30 -14.38
CA ILE A 166 -4.85 -14.17 -14.13
C ILE A 166 -5.49 -13.72 -15.44
N THR A 167 -6.79 -13.44 -15.37
CA THR A 167 -7.64 -12.97 -16.46
C THR A 167 -8.45 -11.77 -15.99
N SER A 168 -9.23 -11.16 -16.88
CA SER A 168 -10.12 -10.05 -16.53
C SER A 168 -11.16 -10.38 -15.45
N ALA A 169 -11.40 -11.67 -15.16
CA ALA A 169 -12.27 -12.09 -14.05
C ALA A 169 -11.66 -11.85 -12.65
N TYR A 170 -10.38 -11.47 -12.60
CA TYR A 170 -9.63 -11.16 -11.38
C TYR A 170 -9.24 -9.67 -11.30
N GLU A 171 -9.82 -8.83 -12.16
CA GLU A 171 -9.61 -7.39 -12.16
C GLU A 171 -10.80 -6.72 -11.47
N SER A 172 -10.55 -5.67 -10.70
CA SER A 172 -11.58 -5.00 -9.90
C SER A 172 -11.34 -3.50 -9.80
N PRO A 173 -12.38 -2.65 -9.88
CA PRO A 173 -12.21 -1.23 -9.64
C PRO A 173 -12.01 -0.98 -8.13
N ILE A 174 -11.18 0.01 -7.79
CA ILE A 174 -11.07 0.50 -6.41
C ILE A 174 -11.98 1.72 -6.23
N SER A 175 -12.71 1.80 -5.11
CA SER A 175 -13.58 2.94 -4.77
C SER A 175 -13.06 3.76 -3.59
N ALA A 176 -12.12 3.19 -2.82
CA ALA A 176 -11.42 3.87 -1.75
C ALA A 176 -9.98 3.35 -1.64
N LEU A 177 -9.13 4.14 -0.98
CA LEU A 177 -7.75 3.76 -0.69
C LEU A 177 -7.24 4.35 0.62
N THR A 178 -6.19 3.75 1.15
CA THR A 178 -5.31 4.32 2.19
C THR A 178 -3.86 3.99 1.89
N LEU A 179 -2.92 4.80 2.39
CA LEU A 179 -1.49 4.49 2.37
C LEU A 179 -0.95 4.42 3.80
N ASN A 180 -0.22 3.34 4.10
CA ASN A 180 0.46 3.16 5.37
C ASN A 180 1.97 2.97 5.17
N ILE A 181 2.78 3.57 6.04
CA ILE A 181 4.24 3.40 6.14
C ILE A 181 4.52 2.61 7.41
N VAL A 182 4.88 1.35 7.24
CA VAL A 182 4.90 0.31 8.29
C VAL A 182 6.14 -0.59 8.15
N GLY A 183 6.22 -1.68 8.90
CA GLY A 183 7.22 -2.73 8.71
C GLY A 183 7.16 -3.38 7.32
N ASP A 184 8.09 -4.29 7.06
CA ASP A 184 8.25 -4.96 5.78
C ASP A 184 7.04 -5.85 5.38
N TYR A 185 6.73 -6.90 6.14
CA TYR A 185 5.63 -7.84 5.87
C TYR A 185 5.30 -8.74 7.09
N ASN A 186 4.31 -9.63 6.96
CA ASN A 186 3.94 -10.67 7.95
C ASN A 186 3.55 -10.16 9.34
N GLY A 187 2.94 -8.99 9.39
CA GLY A 187 2.53 -8.30 10.61
C GLY A 187 3.71 -7.79 11.43
N ASN A 188 4.86 -7.55 10.78
CA ASN A 188 6.00 -6.99 11.46
C ASN A 188 5.79 -5.51 11.80
N ASP A 189 6.31 -5.13 12.95
CA ASP A 189 6.25 -3.76 13.46
C ASP A 189 7.53 -3.01 13.07
N GLY A 190 7.42 -2.01 12.20
CA GLY A 190 8.53 -1.16 11.77
C GLY A 190 8.95 -0.21 12.88
N VAL A 191 10.23 -0.23 13.24
CA VAL A 191 10.81 0.75 14.18
C VAL A 191 11.76 1.67 13.42
N PHE A 192 11.40 2.95 13.35
CA PHE A 192 12.17 3.97 12.65
C PHE A 192 12.84 4.94 13.61
N SER A 193 14.08 5.31 13.31
CA SER A 193 14.85 6.30 14.10
C SER A 193 14.88 7.69 13.46
N SER A 194 14.53 7.79 12.18
CA SER A 194 14.46 9.03 11.40
C SER A 194 13.53 8.83 10.23
N GLY A 195 12.96 9.93 9.72
CA GLY A 195 12.09 9.93 8.56
C GLY A 195 11.05 11.05 8.65
N SER A 196 10.87 11.75 7.55
CA SER A 196 9.76 12.68 7.36
C SER A 196 9.62 12.99 5.88
N GLY A 197 8.45 13.51 5.50
CA GLY A 197 8.21 13.92 4.13
C GLY A 197 6.74 14.14 3.82
N THR A 198 6.37 13.92 2.56
CA THR A 198 4.98 14.04 2.11
C THR A 198 4.53 12.83 1.31
N ILE A 199 3.24 12.54 1.40
CA ILE A 199 2.51 11.65 0.49
C ILE A 199 1.62 12.53 -0.37
N VAL A 200 1.75 12.46 -1.69
CA VAL A 200 0.90 13.17 -2.65
C VAL A 200 0.09 12.16 -3.43
N TYR A 201 -1.23 12.24 -3.28
CA TYR A 201 -2.19 11.43 -4.01
C TYR A 201 -2.71 12.26 -5.18
N THR A 202 -2.54 11.78 -6.40
CA THR A 202 -3.16 12.36 -7.60
C THR A 202 -4.10 11.36 -8.23
N ALA A 203 -5.29 11.79 -8.66
CA ALA A 203 -6.26 10.96 -9.38
C ALA A 203 -6.97 11.75 -10.49
N ALA A 204 -7.64 11.05 -11.41
CA ALA A 204 -8.38 11.68 -12.51
C ALA A 204 -9.61 12.48 -12.02
N GLN A 205 -10.18 12.06 -10.89
CA GLN A 205 -11.36 12.62 -10.23
C GLN A 205 -11.03 13.17 -8.84
N PRO A 206 -11.79 14.16 -8.32
CA PRO A 206 -11.58 14.67 -6.97
C PRO A 206 -11.85 13.59 -5.91
N LEU A 207 -10.89 13.38 -5.00
CA LEU A 207 -11.05 12.46 -3.88
C LEU A 207 -11.56 13.20 -2.64
N THR A 208 -12.39 12.54 -1.86
CA THR A 208 -12.89 12.99 -0.55
C THR A 208 -12.14 12.28 0.56
N VAL A 209 -11.79 13.03 1.60
CA VAL A 209 -11.13 12.52 2.81
C VAL A 209 -12.18 12.02 3.80
N LEU A 210 -12.07 10.76 4.21
CA LEU A 210 -12.99 10.09 5.11
C LEU A 210 -12.24 9.53 6.34
N THR A 211 -12.90 9.56 7.49
CA THR A 211 -12.35 9.09 8.78
C THR A 211 -12.71 7.65 9.12
N ASN A 212 -13.64 7.06 8.37
CA ASN A 212 -14.07 5.69 8.52
C ASN A 212 -13.99 5.03 7.15
N GLU A 213 -13.79 3.72 7.15
CA GLU A 213 -13.93 2.93 5.94
C GLU A 213 -15.34 3.13 5.34
N PRO A 214 -15.48 3.38 4.04
CA PRO A 214 -16.78 3.64 3.45
C PRO A 214 -17.66 2.39 3.38
N SER A 215 -18.96 2.51 3.69
CA SER A 215 -19.88 1.37 3.69
C SER A 215 -20.14 0.72 2.31
N TYR A 216 -19.56 1.27 1.24
CA TYR A 216 -19.68 0.77 -0.13
C TYR A 216 -18.44 -0.01 -0.59
N THR A 217 -17.48 -0.28 0.31
CA THR A 217 -16.33 -1.15 0.04
C THR A 217 -16.62 -2.60 0.40
N ALA A 218 -16.11 -3.53 -0.41
CA ALA A 218 -16.36 -4.96 -0.26
C ALA A 218 -15.49 -5.66 0.81
N PHE A 219 -14.57 -4.92 1.44
CA PHE A 219 -13.62 -5.42 2.43
C PHE A 219 -13.63 -4.48 3.63
N GLN A 220 -13.74 -5.02 4.85
CA GLN A 220 -13.94 -4.29 6.12
C GLN A 220 -12.81 -4.51 7.13
N ASP A 221 -11.56 -4.47 6.65
CA ASP A 221 -10.38 -4.70 7.47
C ASP A 221 -9.19 -3.82 7.04
N GLY A 222 -8.08 -3.94 7.75
CA GLY A 222 -6.84 -3.22 7.48
C GLY A 222 -5.63 -4.12 7.31
N THR A 223 -4.47 -3.47 7.23
CA THR A 223 -3.18 -4.15 7.24
C THR A 223 -2.73 -4.52 8.65
N GLY A 224 -2.08 -5.67 8.79
CA GLY A 224 -1.55 -6.17 10.06
C GLY A 224 -0.18 -5.59 10.47
N GLU A 225 0.59 -5.03 9.54
CA GLU A 225 1.89 -4.41 9.87
C GLU A 225 1.71 -3.05 10.56
N THR A 226 2.56 -2.73 11.54
CA THR A 226 2.48 -1.47 12.29
C THR A 226 3.80 -0.70 12.21
N ALA A 227 3.83 0.56 12.69
CA ALA A 227 5.07 1.30 12.91
C ALA A 227 4.91 2.50 13.85
N ASN A 228 6.02 3.15 14.18
CA ASN A 228 6.04 4.46 14.86
C ASN A 228 5.89 5.66 13.92
N THR A 229 5.34 5.46 12.71
CA THR A 229 4.98 6.54 11.78
C THR A 229 3.81 7.37 12.32
N VAL A 230 3.81 8.67 12.08
CA VAL A 230 2.69 9.59 12.32
C VAL A 230 2.34 10.37 11.05
N TYR A 231 1.05 10.64 10.84
CA TYR A 231 0.57 11.37 9.65
C TYR A 231 -0.04 12.73 10.02
N GLY A 232 0.13 13.69 9.12
CA GLY A 232 -0.53 14.99 9.17
C GLY A 232 -2.01 14.90 8.82
N LYS A 233 -2.76 15.92 9.24
CA LYS A 233 -4.17 16.07 8.88
C LYS A 233 -4.32 16.41 7.41
N LEU A 234 -5.39 15.90 6.79
CA LEU A 234 -5.73 16.17 5.40
C LEU A 234 -6.77 17.30 5.25
N PRO A 235 -6.82 17.99 4.09
CA PRO A 235 -7.79 19.05 3.84
C PRO A 235 -9.23 18.50 3.76
N ALA A 236 -10.21 19.32 4.16
CA ALA A 236 -11.63 18.94 4.08
C ALA A 236 -12.23 19.07 2.66
N SER A 237 -11.57 19.81 1.77
CA SER A 237 -12.01 19.99 0.40
C SER A 237 -11.64 18.78 -0.44
N ASN A 238 -12.56 18.34 -1.30
CA ASN A 238 -12.24 17.35 -2.32
C ASN A 238 -11.22 17.93 -3.32
N SER A 239 -10.32 17.08 -3.80
CA SER A 239 -9.28 17.52 -4.72
C SER A 239 -8.77 16.37 -5.57
N LYS A 240 -8.37 16.67 -6.81
CA LYS A 240 -7.63 15.72 -7.65
C LYS A 240 -6.22 15.49 -7.15
N THR A 241 -5.70 16.39 -6.32
CA THR A 241 -4.38 16.31 -5.69
C THR A 241 -4.52 16.57 -4.19
N ILE A 242 -4.18 15.59 -3.37
CA ILE A 242 -4.20 15.67 -1.91
C ILE A 242 -2.78 15.43 -1.41
N THR A 243 -2.29 16.29 -0.51
CA THR A 243 -0.96 16.15 0.10
C THR A 243 -1.10 15.92 1.60
N GLN A 244 -0.43 14.89 2.11
CA GLN A 244 -0.30 14.57 3.52
C GLN A 244 1.15 14.68 3.94
N THR A 245 1.45 15.30 5.08
CA THR A 245 2.78 15.19 5.69
C THR A 245 2.88 13.88 6.47
N TRP A 246 4.07 13.33 6.62
CA TRP A 246 4.34 12.21 7.52
C TRP A 246 5.68 12.42 8.24
N GLY A 247 5.84 11.74 9.37
CA GLY A 247 7.06 11.76 10.17
C GLY A 247 7.15 10.55 11.09
N ILE A 248 8.21 10.50 11.89
CA ILE A 248 8.43 9.44 12.87
C ILE A 248 8.18 9.97 14.29
N ASP A 249 7.42 9.21 15.09
CA ASP A 249 7.30 9.46 16.51
C ASP A 249 8.62 9.10 17.23
N THR A 250 9.19 10.11 17.86
CA THR A 250 10.42 10.05 18.66
C THR A 250 10.35 9.11 19.86
N SER A 251 9.16 8.64 20.26
CA SER A 251 9.03 7.58 21.27
C SER A 251 9.67 6.26 20.83
N GLY A 252 9.85 6.06 19.51
CA GLY A 252 10.45 4.86 18.94
C GLY A 252 9.60 3.59 19.08
N ARG A 253 8.33 3.73 19.49
CA ARG A 253 7.44 2.58 19.74
C ARG A 253 6.37 2.49 18.66
N PRO A 254 6.25 1.35 17.98
CA PRO A 254 5.13 1.11 17.08
C PRO A 254 3.81 1.34 17.80
N ASN A 255 2.94 2.15 17.20
CA ASN A 255 1.59 2.33 17.71
C ASN A 255 0.76 1.14 17.23
N VAL A 256 0.66 0.12 18.09
CA VAL A 256 -0.20 -1.04 17.88
C VAL A 256 -1.63 -0.63 18.22
N GLY A 257 -2.42 -0.31 17.20
CA GLY A 257 -3.85 -0.08 17.40
C GLY A 257 -4.66 -1.38 17.35
N PRO A 258 -5.99 -1.31 17.50
CA PRO A 258 -6.88 -2.47 17.61
C PRO A 258 -7.11 -3.23 16.30
N ALA A 259 -6.44 -2.85 15.19
CA ALA A 259 -6.62 -3.49 13.90
C ALA A 259 -6.01 -4.88 13.93
N VAL A 260 -6.87 -5.89 13.99
CA VAL A 260 -6.54 -7.29 13.76
C VAL A 260 -6.42 -7.49 12.24
N GLY A 261 -5.54 -6.72 11.60
CA GLY A 261 -5.46 -6.64 10.15
C GLY A 261 -4.95 -7.92 9.51
N VAL A 262 -5.19 -8.08 8.21
CA VAL A 262 -4.62 -9.17 7.43
C VAL A 262 -3.12 -8.90 7.28
N LYS A 263 -2.32 -9.86 7.73
CA LYS A 263 -0.86 -9.81 7.58
C LYS A 263 -0.52 -9.92 6.11
N LEU A 264 0.43 -9.12 5.63
CA LEU A 264 1.07 -9.41 4.36
C LEU A 264 1.66 -10.83 4.44
N PRO A 265 1.38 -11.70 3.48
CA PRO A 265 1.94 -13.03 3.45
C PRO A 265 3.43 -12.92 3.19
N LEU A 266 4.17 -13.98 3.53
CA LEU A 266 5.60 -14.03 3.22
C LEU A 266 5.79 -13.80 1.71
N PRO A 267 6.59 -12.79 1.32
CA PRO A 267 6.90 -12.59 -0.09
C PRO A 267 7.65 -13.81 -0.63
N PRO A 268 7.61 -14.07 -1.95
CA PRO A 268 8.32 -15.18 -2.57
C PRO A 268 9.80 -15.29 -2.20
N SER A 269 10.51 -14.16 -2.06
CA SER A 269 11.89 -14.09 -1.56
C SER A 269 12.06 -14.67 -0.16
N ALA A 270 11.13 -14.40 0.77
CA ALA A 270 11.16 -14.88 2.15
C ALA A 270 10.76 -16.35 2.30
N LYS A 271 9.95 -16.90 1.37
CA LYS A 271 9.57 -18.32 1.38
C LYS A 271 10.75 -19.27 1.16
N LYS A 272 11.78 -18.87 0.41
CA LYS A 272 12.98 -19.69 0.15
C LYS A 272 13.83 -19.88 1.41
N ILE A 273 13.94 -18.85 2.25
CA ILE A 273 14.74 -18.87 3.49
C ILE A 273 14.19 -19.87 4.51
N GLN A 274 12.88 -20.12 4.53
CA GLN A 274 12.27 -21.12 5.40
C GLN A 274 12.40 -22.57 4.91
N GLN A 275 12.70 -22.80 3.62
CA GLN A 275 12.89 -24.16 3.09
C GLN A 275 14.31 -24.70 3.33
N ASP A 276 15.25 -23.83 3.69
CA ASP A 276 16.66 -24.16 3.93
C ASP A 276 17.02 -24.25 5.44
N GLN A 277 16.01 -24.26 6.33
CA GLN A 277 16.14 -24.50 7.78
C GLN A 277 15.40 -25.78 8.20
#